data_AF-A0AAW1EC19-F1
#
_entry.id   AF-A0AAW1EC19-F1
#
_cell.length_a   1.000
_cell.length_b   1.000
_cell.length_c   1.000
_cell.angle_alpha   90.00
_cell.angle_beta   90.00
_cell.angle_gamma   90.00
#
_symmetry.space_group_name_H-M   'P 1'
#
loop_
_entity.id
_entity.type
_entity.pdbx_description
1 polymer ?
#
loop_
_entity_poly.entity_id
_entity_poly.type
_entity_poly.pdbx_seq_one_letter_code
_entity_poly.pdbx_strand_id
1 'polypeptide(L)'
;MRLYGHAFTDMRLYGHTFTDMRLYGHAFTDIRLYGHTFTDMRLYEQAFTDMRLYGHTFTDMLLYGHAFTDMRLYGHAFTDMHLYGHAFTDMKLVYTHIIKLMLIIPSGTSRSVSR
;
A
#
# COMPACT_ATOMS: atom_id res chain seq x y z
N MET A 1 -11.78 -1.63 -10.05
CA MET A 1 -11.39 -0.39 -10.79
C MET A 1 -10.01 -0.57 -11.40
N ARG A 2 -9.71 -0.05 -12.60
CA ARG A 2 -8.36 -0.10 -13.16
C ARG A 2 -7.93 1.27 -13.66
N LEU A 3 -6.73 1.70 -13.30
CA LEU A 3 -6.16 2.97 -13.71
C LEU A 3 -4.70 2.79 -14.13
N TYR A 4 -4.38 3.33 -15.30
CA TYR A 4 -3.04 3.29 -15.91
C TYR A 4 -2.63 4.70 -16.25
N GLY A 5 -1.41 5.09 -15.85
CA GLY A 5 -0.92 6.43 -16.09
C GLY A 5 0.57 6.52 -15.78
N HIS A 6 1.25 7.50 -16.36
CA HIS A 6 2.68 7.65 -16.11
C HIS A 6 2.94 8.11 -14.67
N ALA A 7 2.22 9.12 -14.20
CA ALA A 7 2.32 9.64 -12.85
C ALA A 7 0.93 9.99 -12.32
N PHE A 8 0.75 9.80 -11.02
CA PHE A 8 -0.47 10.18 -10.31
C PHE A 8 -0.08 10.98 -9.08
N THR A 9 -0.68 12.15 -8.99
CA THR A 9 -0.46 13.11 -7.91
C THR A 9 -1.79 13.47 -7.28
N ASP A 10 -1.80 13.63 -5.95
CA ASP A 10 -2.97 14.11 -5.19
C ASP A 10 -4.24 13.25 -5.34
N MET A 11 -4.10 11.95 -5.60
CA MET A 11 -5.26 11.07 -5.74
C MET A 11 -5.91 10.83 -4.38
N ARG A 12 -7.23 11.08 -4.31
CA ARG A 12 -8.05 10.74 -3.13
C ARG A 12 -9.25 9.94 -3.54
N LEU A 13 -9.46 8.82 -2.87
CA LEU A 13 -10.60 7.95 -3.11
C LEU A 13 -11.25 7.56 -1.79
N TYR A 14 -12.57 7.72 -1.74
CA TYR A 14 -13.41 7.44 -0.59
C TYR A 14 -14.52 6.49 -1.01
N GLY A 15 -14.74 5.42 -0.23
CA GLY A 15 -15.77 4.44 -0.54
C GLY A 15 -15.96 3.47 0.60
N HIS A 16 -17.14 2.86 0.70
CA HIS A 16 -17.38 1.86 1.74
C HIS A 16 -16.60 0.57 1.47
N THR A 17 -16.65 0.10 0.23
CA THR A 17 -16.03 -1.16 -0.17
C THR A 17 -15.32 -0.98 -1.51
N PHE A 18 -14.09 -1.47 -1.58
CA PHE A 18 -13.31 -1.53 -2.81
C PHE A 18 -12.97 -2.97 -3.13
N THR A 19 -13.34 -3.40 -4.33
CA THR A 19 -13.01 -4.72 -4.87
C THR A 19 -12.27 -4.58 -6.18
N ASP A 20 -11.35 -5.51 -6.44
CA ASP A 20 -10.63 -5.64 -7.72
C ASP A 20 -10.00 -4.32 -8.20
N MET A 21 -9.31 -3.61 -7.31
CA MET A 21 -8.63 -2.38 -7.70
C MET A 21 -7.22 -2.66 -8.18
N ARG A 22 -6.86 -2.08 -9.33
CA ARG A 22 -5.52 -2.16 -9.88
C ARG A 22 -5.06 -0.79 -10.35
N LEU A 23 -3.93 -0.34 -9.80
CA LEU A 23 -3.32 0.94 -10.11
C LEU A 23 -1.88 0.68 -10.60
N TYR A 24 -1.55 1.23 -11.78
CA TYR A 24 -0.26 1.05 -12.44
C TYR A 24 0.28 2.36 -13.03
N GLY A 25 1.56 2.59 -12.83
CA GLY A 25 2.30 3.75 -13.31
C GLY A 25 3.79 3.73 -12.94
N HIS A 26 4.44 4.89 -13.09
CA HIS A 26 5.84 5.08 -12.69
C HIS A 26 5.99 5.79 -11.34
N ALA A 27 5.08 6.71 -10.99
CA ALA A 27 5.16 7.48 -9.76
C ALA A 27 3.78 7.75 -9.13
N PHE A 28 3.66 7.45 -7.84
CA PHE A 28 2.55 7.85 -6.99
C PHE A 28 3.01 8.83 -5.94
N THR A 29 2.38 10.01 -5.90
CA THR A 29 2.62 11.03 -4.88
C THR A 29 1.30 11.46 -4.25
N ASP A 30 1.28 11.57 -2.92
CA ASP A 30 0.12 12.05 -2.15
C ASP A 30 -1.17 11.24 -2.34
N ILE A 31 -1.05 9.91 -2.38
CA ILE A 31 -2.18 9.02 -2.61
C ILE A 31 -2.88 8.70 -1.29
N ARG A 32 -4.19 8.94 -1.23
CA ARG A 32 -5.00 8.64 -0.05
C ARG A 32 -6.23 7.82 -0.40
N LEU A 33 -6.31 6.64 0.20
CA LEU A 33 -7.38 5.67 0.00
C LEU A 33 -8.09 5.43 1.33
N TYR A 34 -9.37 5.74 1.39
CA TYR A 34 -10.20 5.59 2.59
C TYR A 34 -11.39 4.69 2.29
N GLY A 35 -11.48 3.56 2.97
CA GLY A 35 -12.68 2.73 2.90
C GLY A 35 -12.81 1.71 3.99
N HIS A 36 -13.99 1.12 4.15
CA HIS A 36 -14.21 0.15 5.22
C HIS A 36 -13.57 -1.21 4.89
N THR A 37 -13.72 -1.66 3.65
CA THR A 37 -13.23 -2.97 3.20
C THR A 37 -12.48 -2.84 1.89
N PHE A 38 -11.33 -3.49 1.80
CA PHE A 38 -10.54 -3.61 0.59
C PHE A 38 -10.27 -5.08 0.30
N THR A 39 -10.59 -5.50 -0.93
CA THR A 39 -10.39 -6.88 -1.40
C THR A 39 -9.75 -6.85 -2.78
N ASP A 40 -8.76 -7.71 -3.01
CA ASP A 40 -8.07 -7.86 -4.30
C ASP A 40 -7.48 -6.55 -4.84
N MET A 41 -6.67 -5.90 -4.00
CA MET A 41 -6.00 -4.65 -4.34
C MET A 41 -4.60 -4.90 -4.85
N ARG A 42 -4.25 -4.28 -5.98
CA ARG A 42 -2.90 -4.32 -6.52
C ARG A 42 -2.40 -2.94 -6.90
N LEU A 43 -1.28 -2.52 -6.32
CA LEU A 43 -0.60 -1.28 -6.65
C LEU A 43 0.81 -1.61 -7.11
N TYR A 44 1.18 -1.18 -8.32
CA TYR A 44 2.46 -1.51 -8.93
C TYR A 44 3.14 -0.28 -9.50
N GLU A 45 4.28 0.10 -8.93
CA GLU A 45 5.03 1.28 -9.37
C GLU A 45 6.54 1.11 -9.29
N GLN A 46 7.25 2.16 -9.72
CA GLN A 46 8.64 2.37 -9.36
C GLN A 46 8.77 3.10 -8.01
N ALA A 47 8.03 4.18 -7.77
CA ALA A 47 8.13 4.95 -6.52
C ALA A 47 6.78 5.34 -5.93
N PHE A 48 6.66 5.19 -4.61
CA PHE A 48 5.56 5.71 -3.81
C PHE A 48 6.06 6.74 -2.81
N THR A 49 5.42 7.91 -2.79
CA THR A 49 5.69 8.99 -1.84
C THR A 49 4.38 9.43 -1.20
N ASP A 50 4.35 9.48 0.13
CA ASP A 50 3.20 9.93 0.92
C ASP A 50 1.90 9.15 0.67
N MET A 51 1.99 7.81 0.64
CA MET A 51 0.78 6.98 0.54
C MET A 51 0.13 6.79 1.91
N ARG A 52 -1.19 6.96 1.96
CA ARG A 52 -2.00 6.59 3.11
C ARG A 52 -3.18 5.72 2.72
N LEU A 53 -3.26 4.55 3.35
CA LEU A 53 -4.36 3.61 3.17
C LEU A 53 -5.03 3.38 4.53
N TYR A 54 -6.31 3.73 4.62
CA TYR A 54 -7.11 3.59 5.81
C TYR A 54 -8.32 2.71 5.54
N GLY A 55 -8.46 1.65 6.32
CA GLY A 55 -9.66 0.85 6.32
C GLY A 55 -9.77 -0.14 7.44
N HIS A 56 -10.91 -0.79 7.59
CA HIS A 56 -11.10 -1.73 8.70
C HIS A 56 -10.52 -3.11 8.35
N THR A 57 -10.81 -3.59 7.15
CA THR A 57 -10.44 -4.93 6.71
C THR A 57 -9.77 -4.88 5.34
N PHE A 58 -8.66 -5.59 5.23
CA PHE A 58 -7.88 -5.75 4.01
C PHE A 58 -7.66 -7.23 3.72
N THR A 59 -7.98 -7.64 2.49
CA THR A 59 -7.84 -9.02 2.03
C THR A 59 -7.18 -9.02 0.66
N ASP A 60 -6.17 -9.87 0.47
CA ASP A 60 -5.45 -10.05 -0.79
C ASP A 60 -4.87 -8.72 -1.31
N MET A 61 -3.98 -8.14 -0.52
CA MET A 61 -3.32 -6.87 -0.82
C MET A 61 -1.93 -7.13 -1.41
N LEU A 62 -1.65 -6.55 -2.57
CA LEU A 62 -0.31 -6.55 -3.15
C LEU A 62 0.17 -5.12 -3.44
N LEU A 63 1.26 -4.73 -2.79
CA LEU A 63 1.99 -3.50 -3.07
C LEU A 63 3.38 -3.86 -3.59
N TYR A 64 3.68 -3.42 -4.80
CA TYR A 64 4.97 -3.62 -5.46
C TYR A 64 5.55 -2.27 -5.87
N GLY A 65 6.75 -1.97 -5.39
CA GLY A 65 7.44 -0.71 -5.64
C GLY A 65 8.96 -0.88 -5.59
N HIS A 66 9.75 -0.09 -6.32
CA HIS A 66 11.18 -0.05 -6.04
C HIS A 66 11.47 0.71 -4.74
N ALA A 67 10.85 1.87 -4.55
CA ALA A 67 11.04 2.71 -3.38
C ALA A 67 9.70 3.14 -2.77
N PHE A 68 9.68 3.21 -1.44
CA PHE A 68 8.55 3.64 -0.64
C PHE A 68 9.01 4.67 0.39
N THR A 69 8.38 5.84 0.39
CA THR A 69 8.65 6.92 1.33
C THR A 69 7.34 7.37 1.96
N ASP A 70 7.31 7.48 3.29
CA ASP A 70 6.16 7.96 4.07
C ASP A 70 4.88 7.13 3.84
N MET A 71 5.01 5.81 3.96
CA MET A 71 3.91 4.87 3.79
C MET A 71 3.17 4.65 5.10
N ARG A 72 1.85 4.86 5.10
CA ARG A 72 1.01 4.56 6.27
C ARG A 72 -0.17 3.68 5.91
N LEU A 73 -0.22 2.50 6.49
CA LEU A 73 -1.32 1.55 6.38
C LEU A 73 -1.98 1.41 7.75
N TYR A 74 -3.27 1.71 7.82
CA TYR A 74 -4.05 1.61 9.04
C TYR A 74 -5.24 0.70 8.79
N GLY A 75 -5.34 -0.35 9.59
CA GLY A 75 -6.59 -1.08 9.70
C GLY A 75 -6.73 -1.98 10.90
N HIS A 76 -7.85 -2.68 11.00
CA HIS A 76 -8.07 -3.62 12.08
C HIS A 76 -7.54 -5.00 11.70
N ALA A 77 -7.92 -5.51 10.53
CA ALA A 77 -7.57 -6.85 10.07
C ALA A 77 -6.89 -6.84 8.70
N PHE A 78 -5.79 -7.57 8.60
CA PHE A 78 -5.06 -7.80 7.34
C PHE A 78 -4.91 -9.30 7.07
N THR A 79 -5.38 -9.73 5.90
CA THR A 79 -5.28 -11.11 5.39
C THR A 79 -4.55 -11.08 4.06
N ASP A 80 -3.53 -11.94 3.91
CA ASP A 80 -2.72 -12.06 2.69
C ASP A 80 -2.19 -10.70 2.17
N MET A 81 -1.42 -10.00 3.01
CA MET A 81 -0.69 -8.80 2.59
C MET A 81 0.69 -9.15 2.05
N HIS A 82 0.99 -8.67 0.85
CA HIS A 82 2.29 -8.80 0.20
C HIS A 82 2.83 -7.41 -0.10
N LEU A 83 4.01 -7.11 0.44
CA LEU A 83 4.73 -5.87 0.21
C LEU A 83 6.13 -6.19 -0.31
N TYR A 84 6.39 -5.78 -1.55
CA TYR A 84 7.66 -5.99 -2.21
C TYR A 84 8.29 -4.64 -2.54
N GLY A 85 9.53 -4.45 -2.09
CA GLY A 85 10.33 -3.34 -2.57
C GLY A 85 11.78 -3.36 -2.17
N HIS A 86 12.55 -2.49 -2.81
CA HIS A 86 13.99 -2.41 -2.57
C HIS A 86 14.31 -1.48 -1.41
N ALA A 87 13.61 -0.36 -1.27
CA ALA A 87 13.84 0.64 -0.23
C ALA A 87 12.54 1.06 0.46
N PHE A 88 12.60 1.19 1.79
CA PHE A 88 11.49 1.63 2.64
C PHE A 88 11.98 2.69 3.62
N THR A 89 11.43 3.89 3.52
CA THR A 89 11.67 5.00 4.43
C THR A 89 10.36 5.37 5.11
N ASP A 90 10.35 5.33 6.44
CA ASP A 90 9.21 5.72 7.27
C ASP A 90 7.91 5.01 6.91
N MET A 91 7.96 3.69 7.09
CA MET A 91 6.80 2.82 6.96
C MET A 91 6.13 2.58 8.31
N LYS A 92 4.82 2.81 8.34
CA LYS A 92 3.98 2.51 9.49
C LYS A 92 2.82 1.60 9.09
N LEU A 93 2.71 0.48 9.79
CA LEU A 93 1.59 -0.46 9.65
C LEU A 93 0.93 -0.61 11.02
N VAL A 94 -0.30 -0.12 11.16
CA VAL A 94 -1.10 -0.21 12.39
C VAL A 94 -2.20 -1.23 12.18
N TYR A 95 -2.24 -2.24 13.04
CA TYR A 95 -3.20 -3.34 12.99
C TYR A 95 -3.54 -3.91 14.37
N THR A 96 -4.71 -4.52 14.49
CA THR A 96 -5.03 -5.38 15.64
C THR A 96 -4.79 -6.85 15.31
N HIS A 97 -5.11 -7.27 14.08
CA HIS A 97 -4.95 -8.64 13.61
C HIS A 97 -4.24 -8.70 12.26
N ILE A 98 -3.29 -9.62 12.14
CA ILE A 98 -2.63 -9.95 10.86
C ILE A 98 -2.53 -11.46 10.74
N ILE A 99 -3.13 -12.00 9.68
CA ILE A 99 -3.11 -13.45 9.43
C ILE A 99 -1.86 -13.82 8.63
N LYS A 100 -1.52 -13.00 7.64
CA LYS A 100 -0.35 -13.23 6.80
C LYS A 100 0.18 -11.92 6.23
N LEU A 101 1.48 -11.69 6.44
CA LEU A 101 2.23 -10.59 5.89
C LEU A 101 3.53 -11.12 5.31
N MET A 102 3.76 -10.84 4.03
CA MET A 102 5.02 -11.10 3.36
C MET A 102 5.67 -9.78 3.00
N LEU A 103 6.76 -9.45 3.70
CA LEU A 103 7.60 -8.29 3.41
C LEU A 103 8.89 -8.79 2.76
N ILE A 104 9.12 -8.41 1.50
CA ILE A 104 10.30 -8.82 0.74
C ILE A 104 11.17 -7.59 0.51
N ILE A 105 12.36 -7.61 1.11
CA ILE A 105 13.40 -6.60 0.94
C ILE A 105 14.69 -7.32 0.51
N PRO A 106 15.23 -7.08 -0.70
CA PRO A 106 16.53 -7.63 -1.09
C PRO A 106 17.65 -7.05 -0.22
N SER A 107 18.67 -7.87 0.06
CA SER A 107 19.78 -7.55 0.98
C SER A 107 20.51 -6.26 0.61
N GLY A 108 20.45 -5.24 1.49
CA GLY A 108 21.26 -4.01 1.36
C GLY A 108 20.62 -2.70 1.85
N THR A 109 19.36 -2.69 2.32
CA THR A 109 18.62 -1.45 2.58
C THR A 109 18.32 -1.16 4.06
N SER A 110 18.38 0.13 4.43
CA SER A 110 18.16 0.63 5.79
C SER A 110 16.70 0.48 6.20
N ARG A 111 16.47 0.32 7.51
CA ARG A 111 15.16 -0.03 8.09
C ARG A 111 14.76 0.99 9.17
N SER A 112 13.61 1.64 9.00
CA SER A 112 12.81 2.22 10.09
C SER A 112 11.37 1.69 10.01
N VAL A 113 11.15 0.45 10.47
CA VAL A 113 9.79 -0.07 10.66
C VAL A 113 9.42 0.16 12.12
N SER A 114 8.55 1.13 12.38
CA SER A 114 8.00 1.37 13.73
C SER A 114 6.70 0.58 13.90
N ARG A 115 6.55 -0.10 15.05
CA ARG A 115 5.27 -0.67 15.49
C ARG A 115 4.39 0.43 16.05
#